data_AF-A0A174PF27-F1
#
_entry.id   AF-A0A174PF27-F1
#
_cell.length_a   1.000
_cell.length_b   1.000
_cell.length_c   1.000
_cell.angle_alpha   90.00
_cell.angle_beta   90.00
_cell.angle_gamma   90.00
#
_symmetry.space_group_name_H-M   'P 1'
#
loop_
_entity.id
_entity.type
_entity.pdbx_description
1 polymer ?
#
loop_
_entity_poly.entity_id
_entity_poly.type
_entity_poly.pdbx_seq_one_letter_code
_entity_poly.pdbx_strand_id
1 'polypeptide(L)'
;MKSKNLISLLLTTLFMVSCTNEMDELVKDSSENVSENLPLTRSCSNDTIDWGELVCLEETEELLNLKRRYEENHSGNHKVQVLSTALDDFFSSNVYAIRELPITIKVRSVASGSTAANAYLFCDGAEKEVTLGNSSTVAGSKFYLKILPASSGIPYLIYSNVSKTPLTVGHYTNNPNNKILMSAKDNSGSLYGSGWNLIPSSYKGYFSIQSESYLGQSDPNNSWSIFYYVLEAKADNKLGYGQRVNYKAQQEFLINPTTTFTLQNVTFDLDNAVVTNSTAVSKVTSLTNPYEYVKNMPITVAASVEETSNFYETAGTLKLNISSSSTTKFPRPIPIAGKAVLMDNTVKDAIYSSSTQKFSAKVEYQTSIDMKPRSLLQLTTKFKTFILNVPYIATAIYGDREVKVKGTWRGYAVANPEYNTPINEPHFYDLETGEELNYSLSLDALRNTFIVR
;
A
#
# COMPACT_ATOMS: atom_id res chain seq x y z
N MET A 1 -1.40 2.40 -77.49
CA MET A 1 -2.79 2.59 -77.01
C MET A 1 -2.73 2.59 -75.48
N LYS A 2 -2.80 3.73 -74.76
CA LYS A 2 -4.03 4.44 -74.30
C LYS A 2 -5.12 3.43 -73.92
N SER A 3 -5.55 3.25 -72.66
CA SER A 3 -6.27 4.19 -71.77
C SER A 3 -6.52 3.49 -70.41
N LYS A 4 -6.03 4.01 -69.27
CA LYS A 4 -6.76 4.77 -68.21
C LYS A 4 -7.95 4.08 -67.52
N ASN A 5 -7.82 3.91 -66.19
CA ASN A 5 -8.79 4.09 -65.07
C ASN A 5 -8.16 3.37 -63.85
N LEU A 6 -7.51 3.98 -62.84
CA LEU A 6 -7.83 5.09 -61.93
C LEU A 6 -8.88 4.74 -60.87
N ILE A 7 -8.44 4.10 -59.78
CA ILE A 7 -9.03 4.26 -58.44
C ILE A 7 -7.87 4.44 -57.45
N SER A 8 -7.81 5.65 -56.92
CA SER A 8 -6.86 6.15 -55.93
C SER A 8 -7.25 5.66 -54.54
N LEU A 9 -6.34 4.98 -53.84
CA LEU A 9 -6.48 4.68 -52.42
C LEU A 9 -5.81 5.82 -51.64
N LEU A 10 -6.61 6.79 -51.17
CA LEU A 10 -6.15 7.79 -50.21
C LEU A 10 -5.92 7.10 -48.86
N LEU A 11 -4.66 6.93 -48.47
CA LEU A 11 -4.29 6.80 -47.05
C LEU A 11 -4.35 8.19 -46.42
N THR A 12 -5.43 8.47 -45.69
CA THR A 12 -5.46 9.57 -44.72
C THR A 12 -4.73 9.14 -43.46
N THR A 13 -3.47 9.55 -43.35
CA THR A 13 -2.73 9.61 -42.08
C THR A 13 -3.37 10.68 -41.20
N LEU A 14 -4.13 10.27 -40.19
CA LEU A 14 -4.54 11.15 -39.09
C LEU A 14 -3.34 11.39 -38.18
N PHE A 15 -2.60 12.47 -38.44
CA PHE A 15 -1.76 13.10 -37.42
C PHE A 15 -2.69 13.74 -36.39
N MET A 16 -2.87 13.09 -35.24
CA MET A 16 -3.39 13.78 -34.05
C MET A 16 -2.26 14.64 -33.50
N VAL A 17 -2.24 15.91 -33.91
CA VAL A 17 -1.46 16.96 -33.26
C VAL A 17 -2.08 17.18 -31.88
N SER A 18 -1.41 16.67 -30.85
CA SER A 18 -1.66 17.06 -29.46
C SER A 18 -1.22 18.51 -29.31
N CYS A 19 -2.16 19.45 -29.25
CA CYS A 19 -1.88 20.81 -28.81
C CYS A 19 -1.53 20.78 -27.31
N THR A 20 -0.24 20.71 -27.03
CA THR A 20 0.35 21.10 -25.75
C THR A 20 0.28 22.62 -25.65
N ASN A 21 -0.63 23.16 -24.86
CA ASN A 21 -0.48 24.53 -24.38
C ASN A 21 0.46 24.50 -23.18
N GLU A 22 1.76 24.53 -23.47
CA GLU A 22 2.75 25.11 -22.57
C GLU A 22 2.65 26.62 -22.74
N MET A 23 2.33 27.33 -21.65
CA MET A 23 2.43 28.78 -21.61
C MET A 23 3.47 29.11 -20.54
N ASP A 24 4.73 29.09 -20.97
CA ASP A 24 5.84 29.77 -20.29
C ASP A 24 5.82 31.23 -20.76
N GLU A 25 5.63 32.16 -19.82
CA GLU A 25 6.02 33.55 -20.02
C GLU A 25 6.69 34.10 -18.75
N LEU A 26 8.01 33.97 -18.74
CA LEU A 26 8.98 35.01 -18.40
C LEU A 26 8.52 36.10 -17.41
N VAL A 27 8.82 35.91 -16.13
CA VAL A 27 8.99 37.04 -15.21
C VAL A 27 10.40 37.58 -15.37
N LYS A 28 10.52 38.71 -16.08
CA LYS A 28 11.72 39.53 -16.12
C LYS A 28 11.79 40.42 -14.89
N ASP A 29 12.97 40.40 -14.31
CA ASP A 29 13.52 41.29 -13.31
C ASP A 29 13.29 42.77 -13.67
N SER A 30 12.71 43.52 -12.73
CA SER A 30 12.88 44.97 -12.66
C SER A 30 12.66 45.44 -11.22
N SER A 31 13.77 45.59 -10.52
CA SER A 31 13.92 46.42 -9.33
C SER A 31 13.56 47.88 -9.66
N GLU A 32 12.63 48.49 -8.91
CA GLU A 32 12.75 49.89 -8.51
C GLU A 32 11.84 50.23 -7.32
N ASN A 33 12.37 51.13 -6.50
CA ASN A 33 12.03 51.43 -5.11
C ASN A 33 10.65 52.09 -4.90
N VAL A 34 9.96 51.75 -3.81
CA VAL A 34 9.12 52.73 -3.08
C VAL A 34 9.28 52.57 -1.56
N SER A 35 9.50 53.73 -0.95
CA SER A 35 9.93 54.07 0.41
C SER A 35 9.11 53.55 1.57
N GLU A 36 9.83 53.34 2.67
CA GLU A 36 9.38 53.30 4.07
C GLU A 36 8.43 54.44 4.43
N ASN A 37 7.39 54.13 5.21
CA ASN A 37 6.97 54.91 6.38
C ASN A 37 5.94 54.12 7.22
N LEU A 38 6.36 53.66 8.40
CA LEU A 38 5.45 53.41 9.52
C LEU A 38 5.04 54.75 10.14
N PRO A 39 3.82 54.84 10.68
CA PRO A 39 3.74 55.09 12.12
C PRO A 39 2.72 54.23 12.88
N LEU A 40 2.95 54.19 14.18
CA LEU A 40 2.36 53.31 15.20
C LEU A 40 0.86 53.53 15.51
N THR A 41 0.29 52.43 16.04
CA THR A 41 -0.76 52.32 17.07
C THR A 41 -2.15 52.88 16.79
N ARG A 42 -3.10 51.94 16.63
CA ARG A 42 -4.31 51.89 17.47
C ARG A 42 -4.88 50.47 17.55
N SER A 43 -5.03 50.03 18.79
CA SER A 43 -5.60 48.76 19.23
C SER A 43 -7.14 48.80 19.21
N CYS A 44 -7.73 47.60 19.08
CA CYS A 44 -9.13 47.23 19.31
C CYS A 44 -10.16 47.57 18.21
N SER A 45 -10.43 46.58 17.35
CA SER A 45 -11.80 46.22 16.94
C SER A 45 -11.81 44.73 16.67
N ASN A 46 -12.40 43.95 17.58
CA ASN A 46 -12.95 42.65 17.20
C ASN A 46 -14.16 42.96 16.32
N ASP A 47 -13.93 43.14 15.03
CA ASP A 47 -15.01 43.01 14.05
C ASP A 47 -15.33 41.51 13.96
N THR A 48 -16.15 41.03 14.89
CA THR A 48 -16.84 39.76 14.71
C THR A 48 -17.70 39.92 13.46
N ILE A 49 -17.19 39.43 12.33
CA ILE A 49 -17.98 39.30 11.11
C ILE A 49 -19.18 38.43 11.47
N ASP A 50 -20.38 39.01 11.43
CA ASP A 50 -21.62 38.27 11.63
C ASP A 50 -21.90 37.43 10.39
N TRP A 51 -21.42 36.19 10.42
CA TRP A 51 -21.67 35.23 9.36
C TRP A 51 -23.12 34.69 9.39
N GLY A 52 -23.93 35.03 10.39
CA GLY A 52 -25.29 34.52 10.54
C GLY A 52 -25.33 33.05 10.99
N GLU A 53 -26.48 32.40 10.80
CA GLU A 53 -26.72 31.03 11.27
C GLU A 53 -26.19 29.99 10.26
N LEU A 54 -25.97 28.76 10.74
CA LEU A 54 -25.56 27.63 9.90
C LEU A 54 -26.78 26.88 9.38
N VAL A 55 -26.84 26.68 8.06
CA VAL A 55 -27.96 26.01 7.38
C VAL A 55 -27.44 24.89 6.49
N CYS A 56 -28.10 23.74 6.56
CA CYS A 56 -27.79 22.59 5.71
C CYS A 56 -28.11 22.90 4.23
N LEU A 57 -27.41 22.25 3.30
CA LEU A 57 -27.74 22.35 1.89
C LEU A 57 -29.12 21.74 1.65
N GLU A 58 -30.01 22.51 1.02
CA GLU A 58 -31.32 22.04 0.60
C GLU A 58 -31.29 21.62 -0.88
N GLU A 59 -32.19 20.71 -1.22
CA GLU A 59 -32.40 20.29 -2.60
C GLU A 59 -33.12 21.40 -3.37
N THR A 60 -32.47 21.96 -4.38
CA THR A 60 -33.05 22.99 -5.26
C THR A 60 -33.29 22.41 -6.63
N GLU A 61 -34.25 22.98 -7.38
CA GLU A 61 -34.53 22.57 -8.77
C GLU A 61 -33.28 22.72 -9.66
N GLU A 62 -32.42 23.70 -9.37
CA GLU A 62 -31.15 23.89 -10.09
C GLU A 62 -30.20 22.71 -9.88
N LEU A 63 -30.00 22.27 -8.63
CA LEU A 63 -29.14 21.12 -8.31
C LEU A 63 -29.72 19.82 -8.86
N LEU A 64 -31.04 19.64 -8.79
CA LEU A 64 -31.75 18.50 -9.40
C LEU A 64 -31.54 18.47 -10.92
N ASN A 65 -31.67 19.62 -11.58
CA ASN A 65 -31.47 19.71 -13.02
C ASN A 65 -29.99 19.49 -13.41
N LEU A 66 -29.04 20.00 -12.63
CA LEU A 66 -27.61 19.71 -12.82
C LEU A 66 -27.33 18.22 -12.68
N LYS A 67 -27.87 17.57 -11.66
CA LYS A 67 -27.72 16.13 -11.43
C LYS A 67 -28.30 15.31 -12.59
N ARG A 68 -29.53 15.63 -13.02
CA ARG A 68 -30.19 14.98 -14.16
C ARG A 68 -29.34 15.12 -15.44
N ARG A 69 -28.88 16.33 -15.76
CA ARG A 69 -28.00 16.57 -16.91
C ARG A 69 -26.67 15.81 -16.79
N TYR A 70 -26.09 15.77 -15.60
CA TYR A 70 -24.87 14.98 -15.37
C TYR A 70 -25.11 13.50 -15.69
N GLU A 71 -26.16 12.92 -15.12
CA GLU A 71 -26.54 11.51 -15.32
C GLU A 71 -26.88 11.22 -16.79
N GLU A 72 -27.60 12.09 -17.50
CA GLU A 72 -27.88 11.93 -18.93
C GLU A 72 -26.60 11.87 -19.77
N ASN A 73 -25.65 12.78 -19.54
CA ASN A 73 -24.39 12.82 -20.28
C ASN A 73 -23.43 11.68 -19.92
N HIS A 74 -23.56 11.13 -18.71
CA HIS A 74 -22.70 10.04 -18.21
C HIS A 74 -23.40 8.67 -18.17
N SER A 75 -24.64 8.58 -18.67
CA SER A 75 -25.48 7.36 -18.67
C SER A 75 -24.85 6.19 -19.43
N GLY A 76 -24.03 6.48 -20.46
CA GLY A 76 -23.23 5.47 -21.17
C GLY A 76 -22.00 4.96 -20.38
N ASN A 77 -21.58 5.71 -19.35
CA ASN A 77 -20.46 5.41 -18.46
C ASN A 77 -20.93 4.92 -17.07
N HIS A 78 -22.23 4.86 -16.80
CA HIS A 78 -22.85 4.29 -15.60
C HIS A 78 -22.94 2.74 -15.62
N LYS A 79 -21.89 2.06 -16.08
CA LYS A 79 -21.48 0.93 -15.25
C LYS A 79 -20.95 1.59 -14.01
N VAL A 80 -21.61 1.36 -12.87
CA VAL A 80 -21.07 1.56 -11.53
C VAL A 80 -19.57 1.61 -11.68
N GLN A 81 -18.92 2.72 -11.28
CA GLN A 81 -17.48 2.73 -11.16
C GLN A 81 -17.16 1.75 -10.03
N VAL A 82 -17.35 0.46 -10.33
CA VAL A 82 -16.78 -0.72 -9.73
C VAL A 82 -15.34 -0.35 -9.90
N LEU A 83 -14.84 0.24 -8.83
CA LEU A 83 -13.46 0.52 -8.52
C LEU A 83 -12.62 -0.31 -9.47
N SER A 84 -12.16 0.34 -10.54
CA SER A 84 -11.58 -0.33 -11.70
C SER A 84 -10.59 -1.36 -11.17
N THR A 85 -10.60 -2.54 -11.78
CA THR A 85 -9.87 -3.81 -11.58
C THR A 85 -8.39 -3.77 -11.11
N ALA A 86 -7.84 -2.63 -10.74
CA ALA A 86 -6.59 -2.40 -10.03
C ALA A 86 -6.77 -2.02 -8.54
N LEU A 87 -8.01 -2.00 -8.02
CA LEU A 87 -8.28 -1.64 -6.63
C LEU A 87 -8.13 -2.84 -5.71
N ASP A 88 -7.34 -2.66 -4.65
CA ASP A 88 -7.23 -3.52 -3.46
C ASP A 88 -8.49 -4.38 -3.24
N ASP A 89 -8.40 -5.69 -3.54
CA ASP A 89 -9.52 -6.66 -3.50
C ASP A 89 -10.27 -6.66 -2.17
N PHE A 90 -9.63 -6.20 -1.09
CA PHE A 90 -10.20 -6.17 0.25
C PHE A 90 -10.76 -4.81 0.65
N PHE A 91 -10.71 -3.79 -0.22
CA PHE A 91 -11.15 -2.45 0.12
C PHE A 91 -12.62 -2.42 0.59
N SER A 92 -13.54 -2.96 -0.21
CA SER A 92 -14.97 -2.95 0.13
C SER A 92 -15.27 -3.72 1.42
N SER A 93 -14.66 -4.90 1.62
CA SER A 93 -14.83 -5.68 2.85
C SER A 93 -14.22 -4.97 4.06
N ASN A 94 -13.06 -4.34 3.90
CA ASN A 94 -12.37 -3.64 4.99
C ASN A 94 -13.12 -2.35 5.38
N VAL A 95 -13.63 -1.58 4.42
CA VAL A 95 -14.49 -0.42 4.68
C VAL A 95 -15.76 -0.85 5.43
N TYR A 96 -16.38 -1.96 5.01
CA TYR A 96 -17.53 -2.51 5.71
C TYR A 96 -17.17 -2.97 7.13
N ALA A 97 -16.00 -3.57 7.34
CA ALA A 97 -15.54 -4.01 8.66
C ALA A 97 -15.30 -2.85 9.63
N ILE A 98 -14.90 -1.68 9.14
CA ILE A 98 -14.69 -0.48 9.97
C ILE A 98 -15.94 0.39 10.14
N ARG A 99 -17.07 0.06 9.51
CA ARG A 99 -18.33 0.82 9.63
C ARG A 99 -18.69 1.03 11.10
N GLU A 100 -19.10 2.22 11.49
CA GLU A 100 -19.49 2.57 12.87
C GLU A 100 -18.37 2.43 13.92
N LEU A 101 -17.13 2.08 13.53
CA LEU A 101 -15.97 2.24 14.40
C LEU A 101 -15.49 3.69 14.35
N PRO A 102 -14.93 4.23 15.45
CA PRO A 102 -14.31 5.53 15.42
C PRO A 102 -13.14 5.58 14.44
N ILE A 103 -13.15 6.60 13.60
CA ILE A 103 -12.11 6.96 12.64
C ILE A 103 -11.64 8.40 12.92
N THR A 104 -10.44 8.70 12.46
CA THR A 104 -9.97 10.08 12.27
C THR A 104 -9.83 10.35 10.79
N ILE A 105 -10.11 11.58 10.35
CA ILE A 105 -9.93 12.00 8.96
C ILE A 105 -8.88 13.11 8.95
N LYS A 106 -7.79 12.91 8.22
CA LYS A 106 -6.64 13.82 8.19
C LYS A 106 -6.34 14.28 6.76
N VAL A 107 -6.29 15.58 6.50
CA VAL A 107 -5.85 16.10 5.19
C VAL A 107 -4.35 15.87 4.98
N ARG A 108 -3.92 15.60 3.74
CA ARG A 108 -2.52 15.40 3.39
C ARG A 108 -1.70 16.68 3.56
N SER A 109 -2.25 17.82 3.13
CA SER A 109 -1.66 19.13 3.37
C SER A 109 -2.75 20.16 3.65
N VAL A 110 -2.47 21.08 4.57
CA VAL A 110 -3.31 22.27 4.77
C VAL A 110 -3.04 23.31 3.67
N ALA A 111 -3.93 24.29 3.53
CA ALA A 111 -3.71 25.43 2.66
C ALA A 111 -2.80 26.48 3.32
N SER A 112 -2.16 27.32 2.50
CA SER A 112 -1.46 28.51 2.98
C SER A 112 -2.37 29.39 3.83
N GLY A 113 -1.84 29.97 4.91
CA GLY A 113 -2.63 30.70 5.91
C GLY A 113 -3.20 29.82 7.04
N SER A 114 -3.12 28.49 6.93
CA SER A 114 -3.47 27.57 8.02
C SER A 114 -2.27 27.22 8.90
N THR A 115 -2.55 26.79 10.13
CA THR A 115 -1.54 26.22 11.03
C THR A 115 -1.17 24.82 10.55
N ALA A 116 0.10 24.56 10.24
CA ALA A 116 0.55 23.29 9.66
C ALA A 116 0.18 22.03 10.47
N ALA A 117 0.09 22.16 11.80
CA ALA A 117 -0.32 21.06 12.67
C ALA A 117 -1.83 20.74 12.61
N ASN A 118 -2.66 21.70 12.19
CA ASN A 118 -4.11 21.58 12.12
C ASN A 118 -4.53 20.82 10.86
N ALA A 119 -4.38 19.49 10.89
CA ALA A 119 -4.63 18.64 9.73
C ALA A 119 -5.77 17.63 9.92
N TYR A 120 -6.37 17.54 11.11
CA TYR A 120 -7.48 16.62 11.38
C TYR A 120 -8.82 17.32 11.31
N LEU A 121 -9.84 16.69 10.72
CA LEU A 121 -11.21 17.18 10.86
C LEU A 121 -11.57 17.26 12.35
N PHE A 122 -12.28 18.31 12.74
CA PHE A 122 -12.73 18.56 14.10
C PHE A 122 -14.15 19.14 14.10
N CYS A 123 -15.02 18.58 14.93
CA CYS A 123 -16.39 19.03 15.13
C CYS A 123 -16.81 18.80 16.59
N ASP A 124 -17.28 19.84 17.27
CA ASP A 124 -17.54 19.85 18.71
C ASP A 124 -19.02 19.72 19.10
N GLY A 125 -19.93 19.62 18.13
CA GLY A 125 -21.37 19.49 18.40
C GLY A 125 -22.21 19.29 17.15
N ALA A 126 -23.53 19.20 17.33
CA ALA A 126 -24.50 19.26 16.24
C ALA A 126 -24.67 20.70 15.76
N GLU A 127 -25.03 20.91 14.49
CA GLU A 127 -25.20 22.25 13.91
C GLU A 127 -23.91 23.11 14.01
N LYS A 128 -22.74 22.46 13.92
CA LYS A 128 -21.44 23.12 13.99
C LYS A 128 -20.65 22.92 12.71
N GLU A 129 -19.93 23.96 12.29
CA GLU A 129 -18.96 23.86 11.21
C GLU A 129 -17.86 22.86 11.59
N VAL A 130 -17.47 22.02 10.64
CA VAL A 130 -16.30 21.15 10.75
C VAL A 130 -15.08 21.95 10.32
N THR A 131 -14.08 22.00 11.19
CA THR A 131 -12.82 22.74 10.96
C THR A 131 -11.62 21.80 11.02
N LEU A 132 -10.42 22.33 10.86
CA LEU A 132 -9.18 21.58 11.03
C LEU A 132 -8.55 21.84 12.41
N GLY A 133 -8.32 20.76 13.16
CA GLY A 133 -7.67 20.76 14.47
C GLY A 133 -6.34 19.99 14.48
N ASN A 134 -5.56 20.15 15.56
CA ASN A 134 -4.21 19.57 15.71
C ASN A 134 -4.15 18.20 16.37
N SER A 135 -5.28 17.66 16.85
CA SER A 135 -5.31 16.43 17.62
C SER A 135 -6.07 15.33 16.92
N SER A 136 -5.53 14.12 16.97
CA SER A 136 -6.21 12.90 16.56
C SER A 136 -6.91 12.19 17.73
N THR A 137 -6.70 12.62 18.98
CA THR A 137 -7.14 11.88 20.18
C THR A 137 -8.39 12.46 20.83
N VAL A 138 -8.65 13.75 20.65
CA VAL A 138 -9.83 14.41 21.21
C VAL A 138 -11.13 13.90 20.57
N ALA A 139 -12.22 13.91 21.33
CA ALA A 139 -13.52 13.39 20.90
C ALA A 139 -14.04 14.06 19.62
N GLY A 140 -13.84 15.37 19.48
CA GLY A 140 -14.26 16.13 18.30
C GLY A 140 -13.53 15.78 17.01
N SER A 141 -12.38 15.10 17.09
CA SER A 141 -11.64 14.61 15.92
C SER A 141 -12.03 13.19 15.51
N LYS A 142 -13.03 12.60 16.19
CA LYS A 142 -13.52 11.25 15.91
C LYS A 142 -14.79 11.34 15.09
N PHE A 143 -14.84 10.53 14.05
CA PHE A 143 -16.00 10.34 13.17
C PHE A 143 -16.28 8.84 13.03
N TYR A 144 -17.31 8.47 12.31
CA TYR A 144 -17.51 7.08 11.89
C TYR A 144 -18.23 7.02 10.55
N LEU A 145 -18.00 5.93 9.81
CA LEU A 145 -18.69 5.69 8.55
C LEU A 145 -19.98 4.92 8.81
N LYS A 146 -21.07 5.31 8.17
CA LYS A 146 -22.29 4.50 8.10
C LYS A 146 -22.55 4.11 6.66
N ILE A 147 -22.85 2.84 6.45
CA ILE A 147 -23.12 2.26 5.12
C ILE A 147 -24.58 1.84 5.12
N LEU A 148 -25.38 2.46 4.27
CA LEU A 148 -26.79 2.15 4.12
C LEU A 148 -26.99 0.97 3.15
N PRO A 149 -28.18 0.33 3.13
CA PRO A 149 -28.53 -0.59 2.06
C PRO A 149 -28.36 0.07 0.69
N ALA A 150 -27.95 -0.70 -0.31
CA ALA A 150 -27.71 -0.21 -1.67
C ALA A 150 -28.93 0.52 -2.27
N SER A 151 -30.15 0.17 -1.84
CA SER A 151 -31.39 0.83 -2.25
C SER A 151 -31.49 2.31 -1.86
N SER A 152 -30.65 2.79 -0.94
CA SER A 152 -30.59 4.22 -0.58
C SER A 152 -29.91 5.08 -1.64
N GLY A 153 -29.11 4.49 -2.54
CA GLY A 153 -28.31 5.22 -3.52
C GLY A 153 -27.17 6.05 -2.93
N ILE A 154 -26.90 5.98 -1.62
CA ILE A 154 -25.82 6.71 -0.95
C ILE A 154 -24.66 5.75 -0.65
N PRO A 155 -23.45 5.98 -1.20
CA PRO A 155 -22.31 5.08 -0.98
C PRO A 155 -21.86 5.09 0.49
N TYR A 156 -21.58 6.28 1.03
CA TYR A 156 -21.09 6.44 2.40
C TYR A 156 -21.72 7.67 3.08
N LEU A 157 -22.00 7.52 4.36
CA LEU A 157 -22.27 8.64 5.26
C LEU A 157 -21.09 8.76 6.24
N ILE A 158 -20.69 10.00 6.55
CA ILE A 158 -19.71 10.29 7.60
C ILE A 158 -20.47 10.95 8.74
N TYR A 159 -20.29 10.47 9.96
CA TYR A 159 -20.96 11.01 11.15
C TYR A 159 -19.96 11.58 12.14
N SER A 160 -20.33 12.68 12.79
CA SER A 160 -19.62 13.15 13.98
C SER A 160 -19.79 12.15 15.12
N ASN A 161 -18.69 11.77 15.77
CA ASN A 161 -18.77 10.87 16.91
C ASN A 161 -19.28 11.56 18.18
N VAL A 162 -19.16 12.91 18.26
CA VAL A 162 -19.62 13.72 19.40
C VAL A 162 -21.13 13.86 19.35
N SER A 163 -21.67 14.40 18.26
CA SER A 163 -23.10 14.70 18.14
C SER A 163 -23.94 13.53 17.63
N LYS A 164 -23.31 12.50 17.05
CA LYS A 164 -23.98 11.40 16.36
C LYS A 164 -24.87 11.85 15.20
N THR A 165 -24.56 12.99 14.59
CA THR A 165 -25.23 13.52 13.40
C THR A 165 -24.37 13.38 12.16
N PRO A 166 -24.97 13.22 10.96
CA PRO A 166 -24.21 13.13 9.72
C PRO A 166 -23.50 14.45 9.43
N LEU A 167 -22.35 14.36 8.77
CA LEU A 167 -21.69 15.50 8.17
C LEU A 167 -22.37 15.81 6.84
N THR A 168 -22.65 17.09 6.62
CA THR A 168 -23.39 17.59 5.47
C THR A 168 -22.72 18.82 4.88
N VAL A 169 -22.97 19.04 3.59
CA VAL A 169 -22.75 20.34 2.97
C VAL A 169 -23.71 21.34 3.62
N GLY A 170 -23.17 22.51 3.98
CA GLY A 170 -23.94 23.61 4.55
C GLY A 170 -23.38 24.96 4.15
N HIS A 171 -23.95 26.01 4.70
CA HIS A 171 -23.52 27.39 4.49
C HIS A 171 -23.96 28.29 5.65
N TYR A 172 -23.39 29.47 5.67
CA TYR A 172 -23.76 30.57 6.55
C TYR A 172 -24.91 31.37 5.92
N THR A 173 -25.96 31.74 6.67
CA THR A 173 -27.11 32.49 6.12
C THR A 173 -26.70 33.80 5.47
N ASN A 174 -25.69 34.47 6.01
CA ASN A 174 -25.19 35.74 5.48
C ASN A 174 -24.15 35.55 4.36
N ASN A 175 -23.73 34.31 4.08
CA ASN A 175 -22.83 33.97 2.98
C ASN A 175 -23.18 32.61 2.34
N PRO A 176 -24.33 32.51 1.65
CA PRO A 176 -24.84 31.25 1.13
C PRO A 176 -23.99 30.67 0.00
N ASN A 177 -23.19 31.49 -0.68
CA ASN A 177 -22.32 31.03 -1.77
C ASN A 177 -21.07 30.31 -1.25
N ASN A 178 -20.66 30.56 0.00
CA ASN A 178 -19.53 29.88 0.62
C ASN A 178 -20.00 28.57 1.28
N LYS A 179 -19.92 27.46 0.55
CA LYS A 179 -20.26 26.14 1.09
C LYS A 179 -19.16 25.62 2.00
N ILE A 180 -19.58 25.06 3.13
CA ILE A 180 -18.73 24.50 4.18
C ILE A 180 -19.17 23.08 4.55
N LEU A 181 -18.29 22.35 5.23
CA LEU A 181 -18.66 21.10 5.88
C LEU A 181 -19.18 21.41 7.28
N MET A 182 -20.35 20.87 7.64
CA MET A 182 -20.91 21.02 8.98
C MET A 182 -21.51 19.70 9.46
N SER A 183 -21.76 19.58 10.76
CA SER A 183 -22.62 18.53 11.30
C SER A 183 -24.09 18.95 11.19
N ALA A 184 -24.96 18.02 10.81
CA ALA A 184 -26.40 18.26 10.80
C ALA A 184 -26.92 18.50 12.23
N LYS A 185 -28.11 19.12 12.32
CA LYS A 185 -28.85 19.38 13.56
C LYS A 185 -29.17 18.11 14.32
N ASP A 186 -29.67 17.11 13.61
CA ASP A 186 -30.11 15.84 14.13
C ASP A 186 -29.84 14.71 13.12
N ASN A 187 -30.30 13.50 13.44
CA ASN A 187 -30.15 12.30 12.63
C ASN A 187 -31.51 11.80 12.07
N SER A 188 -32.52 12.66 12.06
CA SER A 188 -33.89 12.35 11.63
C SER A 188 -34.33 13.09 10.37
N GLY A 189 -33.59 14.13 9.96
CA GLY A 189 -33.87 14.91 8.76
C GLY A 189 -33.47 14.23 7.44
N SER A 190 -33.63 14.99 6.35
CA SER A 190 -33.16 14.60 5.01
C SER A 190 -31.65 14.32 5.02
N LEU A 191 -31.23 13.30 4.24
CA LEU A 191 -29.82 12.99 4.01
C LEU A 191 -29.24 13.75 2.80
N TYR A 192 -30.01 14.63 2.18
CA TYR A 192 -29.51 15.49 1.11
C TYR A 192 -28.32 16.32 1.61
N GLY A 193 -27.23 16.39 0.83
CA GLY A 193 -25.99 17.03 1.26
C GLY A 193 -25.10 16.19 2.16
N SER A 194 -25.56 15.04 2.67
CA SER A 194 -24.81 14.17 3.59
C SER A 194 -24.20 12.92 2.94
N GLY A 195 -24.48 12.68 1.65
CA GLY A 195 -23.95 11.54 0.90
C GLY A 195 -22.54 11.80 0.36
N TRP A 196 -21.64 10.84 0.55
CA TRP A 196 -20.24 10.94 0.16
C TRP A 196 -19.81 9.74 -0.70
N ASN A 197 -18.98 10.03 -1.70
CA ASN A 197 -18.19 9.04 -2.41
C ASN A 197 -16.71 9.18 -2.01
N LEU A 198 -16.03 8.04 -1.83
CA LEU A 198 -14.63 7.98 -1.45
C LEU A 198 -13.80 7.57 -2.67
N ILE A 199 -13.21 8.55 -3.34
CA ILE A 199 -12.41 8.30 -4.54
C ILE A 199 -10.95 8.10 -4.12
N PRO A 200 -10.35 6.92 -4.32
CA PRO A 200 -8.96 6.68 -3.96
C PRO A 200 -8.00 7.63 -4.66
N SER A 201 -7.04 8.16 -3.90
CA SER A 201 -5.89 8.89 -4.44
C SER A 201 -4.82 7.92 -4.95
N SER A 202 -3.96 8.42 -5.82
CA SER A 202 -2.69 7.75 -6.16
C SER A 202 -1.78 7.57 -4.94
N TYR A 203 -1.90 8.42 -3.91
CA TYR A 203 -1.27 8.23 -2.61
C TYR A 203 -2.06 7.22 -1.78
N LYS A 204 -1.51 6.01 -1.60
CA LYS A 204 -2.17 4.92 -0.85
C LYS A 204 -2.61 5.36 0.55
N GLY A 205 -3.84 4.99 0.92
CA GLY A 205 -4.48 5.41 2.16
C GLY A 205 -5.27 6.73 2.08
N TYR A 206 -5.08 7.55 1.06
CA TYR A 206 -5.76 8.85 0.92
C TYR A 206 -6.92 8.79 -0.08
N PHE A 207 -7.93 9.63 0.16
CA PHE A 207 -9.14 9.73 -0.65
C PHE A 207 -9.50 11.18 -0.94
N SER A 208 -10.03 11.46 -2.12
CA SER A 208 -10.90 12.61 -2.30
C SER A 208 -12.30 12.24 -1.80
N ILE A 209 -12.85 13.06 -0.91
CA ILE A 209 -14.22 12.90 -0.38
C ILE A 209 -15.13 13.78 -1.24
N GLN A 210 -15.90 13.15 -2.13
CA GLN A 210 -16.79 13.81 -3.08
C GLN A 210 -18.22 13.86 -2.53
N SER A 211 -18.89 15.00 -2.67
CA SER A 211 -20.31 15.11 -2.32
C SER A 211 -21.18 14.50 -3.43
N GLU A 212 -22.23 13.76 -3.04
CA GLU A 212 -23.24 13.22 -3.97
C GLU A 212 -24.40 14.19 -4.25
N SER A 213 -24.37 15.40 -3.65
CA SER A 213 -25.48 16.37 -3.73
C SER A 213 -25.03 17.78 -4.11
N TYR A 214 -23.74 18.11 -3.96
CA TYR A 214 -23.23 19.42 -4.33
C TYR A 214 -22.50 19.38 -5.67
N LEU A 215 -23.17 19.91 -6.71
CA LEU A 215 -22.68 19.99 -8.07
C LEU A 215 -22.33 21.42 -8.46
N GLY A 216 -21.37 21.54 -9.38
CA GLY A 216 -21.03 22.79 -10.07
C GLY A 216 -20.93 22.56 -11.57
N GLN A 217 -20.88 23.65 -12.32
CA GLN A 217 -20.69 23.64 -13.77
C GLN A 217 -19.71 24.75 -14.13
N SER A 218 -18.54 24.41 -14.70
CA SER A 218 -17.50 25.42 -15.00
C SER A 218 -17.81 26.23 -16.27
N ASP A 219 -18.58 25.68 -17.20
CA ASP A 219 -19.11 26.38 -18.36
C ASP A 219 -20.62 26.11 -18.48
N PRO A 220 -21.48 27.12 -18.23
CA PRO A 220 -22.94 26.99 -18.28
C PRO A 220 -23.48 26.38 -19.58
N ASN A 221 -22.78 26.55 -20.70
CA ASN A 221 -23.19 26.08 -22.02
C ASN A 221 -22.68 24.66 -22.35
N ASN A 222 -21.85 24.07 -21.49
CA ASN A 222 -21.26 22.77 -21.70
C ASN A 222 -21.66 21.79 -20.59
N SER A 223 -22.56 20.85 -20.90
CA SER A 223 -23.03 19.86 -19.92
C SER A 223 -21.94 18.85 -19.49
N TRP A 224 -20.86 18.69 -20.26
CA TRP A 224 -19.69 17.90 -19.84
C TRP A 224 -18.85 18.60 -18.77
N SER A 225 -19.08 19.89 -18.56
CA SER A 225 -18.40 20.66 -17.52
C SER A 225 -19.08 20.57 -16.15
N ILE A 226 -20.15 19.79 -16.04
CA ILE A 226 -20.82 19.51 -14.76
C ILE A 226 -19.97 18.52 -13.95
N PHE A 227 -19.73 18.83 -12.68
CA PHE A 227 -18.95 18.00 -11.78
C PHE A 227 -19.52 18.01 -10.36
N TYR A 228 -19.22 16.96 -9.61
CA TYR A 228 -19.43 16.92 -8.16
C TYR A 228 -18.23 17.54 -7.44
N TYR A 229 -18.52 18.43 -6.49
CA TYR A 229 -17.50 19.05 -5.66
C TYR A 229 -16.84 18.03 -4.71
N VAL A 230 -15.55 18.21 -4.44
CA VAL A 230 -14.81 17.47 -3.42
C VAL A 230 -14.47 18.38 -2.24
N LEU A 231 -14.34 17.77 -1.05
CA LEU A 231 -13.87 18.45 0.14
C LEU A 231 -12.45 18.99 -0.09
N GLU A 232 -12.18 20.20 0.39
CA GLU A 232 -10.90 20.87 0.25
C GLU A 232 -10.53 21.63 1.52
N ALA A 233 -9.31 21.44 2.03
CA ALA A 233 -8.73 22.29 3.05
C ALA A 233 -8.49 23.70 2.49
N LYS A 234 -9.04 24.71 3.17
CA LYS A 234 -8.92 26.13 2.83
C LYS A 234 -8.02 26.83 3.86
N ALA A 235 -7.77 28.12 3.66
CA ALA A 235 -7.03 28.94 4.62
C ALA A 235 -7.75 28.98 5.99
N ASP A 236 -7.06 29.51 7.01
CA ASP A 236 -7.63 29.74 8.34
C ASP A 236 -8.16 28.48 9.04
N ASN A 237 -7.53 27.33 8.76
CA ASN A 237 -7.93 26.02 9.30
C ASN A 237 -9.38 25.61 8.95
N LYS A 238 -9.89 26.10 7.82
CA LYS A 238 -11.25 25.83 7.36
C LYS A 238 -11.32 24.70 6.34
N LEU A 239 -12.53 24.19 6.17
CA LEU A 239 -12.89 23.26 5.11
C LEU A 239 -13.92 23.92 4.20
N GLY A 240 -13.79 23.66 2.92
CA GLY A 240 -14.78 24.05 1.91
C GLY A 240 -14.76 23.04 0.78
N TYR A 241 -15.15 23.50 -0.40
CA TYR A 241 -15.26 22.64 -1.56
C TYR A 241 -14.47 23.19 -2.76
N GLY A 242 -14.08 22.30 -3.66
CA GLY A 242 -13.43 22.64 -4.92
C GLY A 242 -13.74 21.61 -5.99
N GLN A 243 -13.57 22.00 -7.26
CA GLN A 243 -13.52 21.03 -8.35
C GLN A 243 -12.32 20.09 -8.11
N ARG A 244 -12.52 18.78 -8.31
CA ARG A 244 -11.45 17.80 -8.08
C ARG A 244 -10.26 18.06 -9.00
N VAL A 245 -9.07 18.22 -8.42
CA VAL A 245 -7.80 18.35 -9.11
C VAL A 245 -6.92 17.17 -8.71
N ASN A 246 -6.39 16.45 -9.70
CA ASN A 246 -5.53 15.31 -9.43
C ASN A 246 -4.30 15.73 -8.62
N TYR A 247 -3.93 14.92 -7.61
CA TYR A 247 -2.75 15.11 -6.76
C TYR A 247 -2.76 16.38 -5.88
N LYS A 248 -3.89 17.11 -5.80
CA LYS A 248 -4.00 18.29 -4.93
C LYS A 248 -4.06 17.85 -3.47
N ALA A 249 -3.00 18.11 -2.72
CA ALA A 249 -2.83 17.65 -1.35
C ALA A 249 -3.92 18.13 -0.38
N GLN A 250 -4.51 19.30 -0.66
CA GLN A 250 -5.61 19.88 0.11
C GLN A 250 -6.95 19.15 -0.09
N GLN A 251 -7.06 18.30 -1.13
CA GLN A 251 -8.26 17.53 -1.47
C GLN A 251 -8.09 16.03 -1.18
N GLU A 252 -7.04 15.64 -0.46
CA GLU A 252 -6.69 14.24 -0.19
C GLU A 252 -6.66 13.98 1.30
N PHE A 253 -7.53 13.09 1.75
CA PHE A 253 -7.80 12.83 3.16
C PHE A 253 -7.51 11.36 3.50
N LEU A 254 -6.69 11.14 4.51
CA LEU A 254 -6.43 9.85 5.12
C LEU A 254 -7.56 9.52 6.10
N ILE A 255 -8.28 8.43 5.83
CA ILE A 255 -9.25 7.85 6.75
C ILE A 255 -8.53 6.76 7.55
N ASN A 256 -8.44 6.94 8.86
CA ASN A 256 -7.72 6.02 9.74
C ASN A 256 -8.61 5.56 10.90
N PRO A 257 -8.94 4.27 11.00
CA PRO A 257 -9.56 3.71 12.20
C PRO A 257 -8.71 4.00 13.42
N THR A 258 -9.34 4.23 14.57
CA THR A 258 -8.63 4.35 15.85
C THR A 258 -8.45 3.00 16.51
N THR A 259 -9.22 2.02 16.06
CA THR A 259 -9.19 0.63 16.52
C THR A 259 -7.98 -0.09 15.93
N THR A 260 -7.45 -1.04 16.70
CA THR A 260 -6.40 -1.95 16.27
C THR A 260 -6.98 -3.36 16.12
N PHE A 261 -6.78 -3.97 14.96
CA PHE A 261 -7.19 -5.34 14.68
C PHE A 261 -6.08 -6.31 15.07
N THR A 262 -6.44 -7.41 15.73
CA THR A 262 -5.47 -8.43 16.15
C THR A 262 -5.28 -9.45 15.04
N LEU A 263 -4.04 -9.60 14.56
CA LEU A 263 -3.68 -10.58 13.56
C LEU A 263 -3.98 -12.00 14.05
N GLN A 264 -4.71 -12.77 13.26
CA GLN A 264 -5.07 -14.16 13.55
C GLN A 264 -4.28 -15.15 12.70
N ASN A 265 -4.16 -14.87 11.39
CA ASN A 265 -3.56 -15.80 10.46
C ASN A 265 -2.81 -15.09 9.32
N VAL A 266 -1.83 -15.79 8.76
CA VAL A 266 -1.15 -15.45 7.51
C VAL A 266 -1.27 -16.63 6.56
N THR A 267 -1.91 -16.42 5.42
CA THR A 267 -2.04 -17.42 4.37
C THR A 267 -1.10 -17.08 3.24
N PHE A 268 -0.17 -17.98 2.93
CA PHE A 268 0.79 -17.80 1.84
C PHE A 268 0.20 -18.23 0.50
N ASP A 269 0.47 -17.44 -0.53
CA ASP A 269 0.23 -17.79 -1.92
C ASP A 269 1.52 -18.41 -2.49
N LEU A 270 1.64 -19.73 -2.35
CA LEU A 270 2.83 -20.48 -2.74
C LEU A 270 2.95 -20.64 -4.26
N ASP A 271 1.84 -20.57 -4.99
CA ASP A 271 1.82 -20.71 -6.46
C ASP A 271 2.44 -19.49 -7.15
N ASN A 272 2.30 -18.31 -6.55
CA ASN A 272 2.90 -17.06 -7.03
C ASN A 272 4.22 -16.69 -6.33
N ALA A 273 4.83 -17.65 -5.62
CA ALA A 273 6.12 -17.45 -4.97
C ALA A 273 7.28 -17.38 -5.99
N VAL A 274 8.26 -16.52 -5.70
CA VAL A 274 9.50 -16.41 -6.47
C VAL A 274 10.67 -16.91 -5.61
N VAL A 275 11.38 -17.92 -6.11
CA VAL A 275 12.58 -18.47 -5.47
C VAL A 275 13.78 -18.23 -6.37
N THR A 276 14.82 -17.58 -5.83
CA THR A 276 16.06 -17.29 -6.57
C THR A 276 17.27 -17.87 -5.85
N ASN A 277 18.27 -18.32 -6.61
CA ASN A 277 19.54 -18.75 -6.06
C ASN A 277 20.27 -17.56 -5.42
N SER A 278 21.00 -17.83 -4.33
CA SER A 278 21.89 -16.88 -3.67
C SER A 278 23.30 -17.46 -3.54
N THR A 279 24.19 -16.71 -2.89
CA THR A 279 25.58 -17.11 -2.69
C THR A 279 25.64 -18.35 -1.81
N ALA A 280 26.24 -19.43 -2.35
CA ALA A 280 26.39 -20.67 -1.63
C ALA A 280 27.26 -20.50 -0.38
N VAL A 281 26.96 -21.27 0.66
CA VAL A 281 27.78 -21.32 1.87
C VAL A 281 28.80 -22.43 1.70
N SER A 282 30.08 -22.07 1.73
CA SER A 282 31.18 -23.01 1.55
C SER A 282 31.74 -23.48 2.90
N LYS A 283 32.04 -24.77 3.01
CA LYS A 283 32.80 -25.33 4.14
C LYS A 283 33.92 -26.21 3.60
N VAL A 284 35.13 -25.99 4.12
CA VAL A 284 36.30 -26.82 3.80
C VAL A 284 36.46 -27.89 4.87
N THR A 285 36.65 -29.13 4.43
CA THR A 285 36.96 -30.29 5.27
C THR A 285 38.21 -30.98 4.73
N SER A 286 39.08 -31.45 5.61
CA SER A 286 40.31 -32.13 5.23
C SER A 286 40.31 -33.59 5.69
N LEU A 287 40.77 -34.49 4.82
CA LEU A 287 40.88 -35.92 5.08
C LEU A 287 42.23 -36.42 4.58
N THR A 288 42.81 -37.41 5.27
CA THR A 288 44.12 -37.94 4.93
C THR A 288 44.08 -39.46 4.84
N ASN A 289 44.61 -40.00 3.74
CA ASN A 289 44.91 -41.42 3.62
C ASN A 289 46.43 -41.66 3.72
N PRO A 290 46.95 -42.01 4.91
CA PRO A 290 48.38 -42.23 5.11
C PRO A 290 48.88 -43.59 4.59
N TYR A 291 47.96 -44.48 4.16
CA TYR A 291 48.27 -45.86 3.78
C TYR A 291 48.66 -45.98 2.31
N GLU A 292 49.32 -47.11 1.98
CA GLU A 292 49.75 -47.48 0.63
C GLU A 292 48.62 -48.10 -0.23
N TYR A 293 47.38 -48.10 0.26
CA TYR A 293 46.22 -48.68 -0.42
C TYR A 293 45.02 -47.73 -0.39
N VAL A 294 44.09 -47.93 -1.32
CA VAL A 294 42.84 -47.16 -1.38
C VAL A 294 42.01 -47.43 -0.14
N LYS A 295 41.55 -46.37 0.53
CA LYS A 295 40.75 -46.48 1.75
C LYS A 295 39.43 -45.72 1.60
N ASN A 296 38.32 -46.41 1.86
CA ASN A 296 37.03 -45.76 2.00
C ASN A 296 36.99 -44.97 3.32
N MET A 297 36.69 -43.67 3.23
CA MET A 297 36.65 -42.77 4.37
C MET A 297 35.29 -42.04 4.41
N PRO A 298 34.62 -41.97 5.57
CA PRO A 298 33.40 -41.19 5.71
C PRO A 298 33.70 -39.69 5.66
N ILE A 299 32.79 -38.93 5.10
CA ILE A 299 32.80 -37.47 5.05
C ILE A 299 31.51 -36.97 5.71
N THR A 300 31.67 -36.15 6.75
CA THR A 300 30.57 -35.38 7.35
C THR A 300 30.94 -33.91 7.28
N VAL A 301 30.14 -33.13 6.56
CA VAL A 301 30.30 -31.69 6.46
C VAL A 301 29.09 -31.01 7.09
N ALA A 302 29.32 -30.25 8.15
CA ALA A 302 28.29 -29.47 8.82
C ALA A 302 28.55 -27.96 8.66
N ALA A 303 27.49 -27.21 8.40
CA ALA A 303 27.50 -25.76 8.35
C ALA A 303 26.37 -25.17 9.21
N SER A 304 26.62 -24.01 9.80
CA SER A 304 25.60 -23.20 10.47
C SER A 304 25.35 -21.97 9.61
N VAL A 305 24.09 -21.77 9.21
CA VAL A 305 23.65 -20.66 8.36
C VAL A 305 22.62 -19.83 9.12
N GLU A 306 22.71 -18.52 8.97
CA GLU A 306 21.70 -17.61 9.50
C GLU A 306 20.61 -17.42 8.44
N GLU A 307 19.46 -18.06 8.67
CA GLU A 307 18.27 -17.86 7.87
C GLU A 307 17.53 -16.59 8.29
N THR A 308 16.74 -16.03 7.37
CA THR A 308 15.98 -14.81 7.67
C THR A 308 14.50 -14.92 7.36
N SER A 309 13.69 -14.09 8.02
CA SER A 309 12.25 -13.95 7.78
C SER A 309 11.82 -12.50 7.99
N ASN A 310 11.05 -11.96 7.04
CA ASN A 310 10.50 -10.62 7.10
C ASN A 310 9.14 -10.57 6.39
N PHE A 311 8.15 -9.91 7.00
CA PHE A 311 6.82 -9.67 6.42
C PHE A 311 6.69 -8.21 5.97
N TYR A 312 6.68 -7.99 4.65
CA TYR A 312 6.42 -6.68 4.07
C TYR A 312 4.96 -6.55 3.69
N GLU A 313 4.20 -5.76 4.44
CA GLU A 313 2.81 -5.44 4.09
C GLU A 313 2.79 -4.50 2.87
N THR A 314 1.93 -4.79 1.90
CA THR A 314 1.67 -3.92 0.75
C THR A 314 0.63 -2.89 1.16
N ALA A 315 0.94 -1.60 0.99
CA ALA A 315 0.02 -0.53 1.34
C ALA A 315 -1.29 -0.65 0.54
N GLY A 316 -2.38 -0.95 1.27
CA GLY A 316 -3.73 -1.03 0.72
C GLY A 316 -4.33 0.33 0.39
N THR A 317 -5.54 0.30 -0.17
CA THR A 317 -6.29 1.54 -0.44
C THR A 317 -6.76 2.18 0.87
N LEU A 318 -7.17 1.37 1.85
CA LEU A 318 -7.51 1.80 3.20
C LEU A 318 -6.35 1.50 4.16
N LYS A 319 -5.97 2.47 4.99
CA LYS A 319 -4.99 2.25 6.05
C LYS A 319 -5.66 1.58 7.25
N LEU A 320 -5.08 0.48 7.72
CA LEU A 320 -5.55 -0.29 8.86
C LEU A 320 -4.46 -0.39 9.92
N ASN A 321 -4.85 -0.40 11.20
CA ASN A 321 -3.91 -0.69 12.28
C ASN A 321 -4.04 -2.18 12.62
N ILE A 322 -2.98 -2.94 12.37
CA ILE A 322 -2.91 -4.36 12.69
C ILE A 322 -1.83 -4.55 13.77
N SER A 323 -2.19 -5.21 14.87
CA SER A 323 -1.24 -5.68 15.87
C SER A 323 -1.05 -7.17 15.74
N SER A 324 0.20 -7.63 15.82
CA SER A 324 0.55 -9.03 15.94
C SER A 324 1.10 -9.30 17.35
N SER A 325 0.74 -10.46 17.92
CA SER A 325 1.36 -10.93 19.15
C SER A 325 2.75 -11.52 18.86
N SER A 326 3.73 -11.26 19.72
CA SER A 326 5.05 -11.90 19.66
C SER A 326 5.00 -13.40 19.97
N THR A 327 3.91 -13.87 20.60
CA THR A 327 3.69 -15.30 20.90
C THR A 327 3.07 -16.06 19.73
N THR A 328 2.37 -15.39 18.82
CA THR A 328 1.81 -16.02 17.63
C THR A 328 2.93 -16.25 16.63
N LYS A 329 3.24 -17.52 16.37
CA LYS A 329 4.29 -17.92 15.44
C LYS A 329 3.71 -18.45 14.13
N PHE A 330 4.36 -18.11 13.03
CA PHE A 330 4.00 -18.47 11.68
C PHE A 330 5.08 -19.39 11.08
N PRO A 331 4.69 -20.33 10.21
CA PRO A 331 5.67 -21.16 9.52
C PRO A 331 6.44 -20.33 8.48
N ARG A 332 7.68 -20.72 8.22
CA ARG A 332 8.51 -20.13 7.17
C ARG A 332 8.52 -21.05 5.94
N PRO A 333 8.11 -20.57 4.75
CA PRO A 333 8.27 -21.33 3.51
C PRO A 333 9.72 -21.75 3.27
N ILE A 334 9.92 -22.96 2.76
CA ILE A 334 11.25 -23.53 2.46
C ILE A 334 11.43 -23.76 0.96
N PRO A 335 12.67 -23.67 0.42
CA PRO A 335 12.94 -23.85 -1.00
C PRO A 335 13.14 -25.33 -1.35
N ILE A 336 12.26 -25.90 -2.19
CA ILE A 336 12.39 -27.27 -2.70
C ILE A 336 12.06 -27.29 -4.18
N ALA A 337 12.93 -27.92 -4.98
CA ALA A 337 12.77 -28.03 -6.44
C ALA A 337 12.50 -26.66 -7.12
N GLY A 338 13.11 -25.58 -6.61
CA GLY A 338 12.91 -24.23 -7.13
C GLY A 338 11.55 -23.60 -6.77
N LYS A 339 10.77 -24.22 -5.88
CA LYS A 339 9.47 -23.72 -5.40
C LYS A 339 9.53 -23.43 -3.90
N ALA A 340 8.69 -22.49 -3.45
CA ALA A 340 8.44 -22.28 -2.03
C ALA A 340 7.36 -23.26 -1.57
N VAL A 341 7.61 -23.98 -0.47
CA VAL A 341 6.65 -24.96 0.07
C VAL A 341 6.52 -24.84 1.58
N LEU A 342 5.38 -25.32 2.09
CA LEU A 342 5.13 -25.54 3.50
C LEU A 342 4.80 -27.02 3.70
N MET A 343 5.65 -27.73 4.45
CA MET A 343 5.40 -29.11 4.86
C MET A 343 4.68 -29.16 6.21
N ASP A 344 4.03 -30.27 6.51
CA ASP A 344 3.32 -30.50 7.79
C ASP A 344 4.21 -30.32 9.03
N ASN A 345 5.50 -30.62 8.91
CA ASN A 345 6.50 -30.49 9.97
C ASN A 345 7.24 -29.14 9.94
N THR A 346 6.79 -28.15 9.15
CA THR A 346 7.46 -26.85 9.06
C THR A 346 7.41 -26.14 10.40
N VAL A 347 8.59 -25.75 10.89
CA VAL A 347 8.73 -25.04 12.16
C VAL A 347 7.97 -23.72 12.12
N LYS A 348 7.19 -23.46 13.16
CA LYS A 348 6.50 -22.19 13.39
C LYS A 348 7.25 -21.38 14.42
N ASP A 349 8.16 -20.53 13.96
CA ASP A 349 9.06 -19.73 14.81
C ASP A 349 9.06 -18.23 14.46
N ALA A 350 8.59 -17.86 13.27
CA ALA A 350 8.56 -16.47 12.81
C ALA A 350 7.39 -15.69 13.42
N ILE A 351 7.64 -14.45 13.84
CA ILE A 351 6.58 -13.49 14.17
C ILE A 351 6.23 -12.63 12.97
N TYR A 352 5.00 -12.14 12.89
CA TYR A 352 4.62 -11.15 11.87
C TYR A 352 5.27 -9.81 12.19
N SER A 353 6.32 -9.47 11.44
CA SER A 353 7.13 -8.27 11.65
C SER A 353 7.80 -7.84 10.34
N SER A 354 7.86 -6.52 10.13
CA SER A 354 8.61 -5.89 9.03
C SER A 354 10.12 -5.80 9.32
N SER A 355 10.54 -6.13 10.54
CA SER A 355 11.95 -6.24 10.89
C SER A 355 12.46 -7.64 10.54
N THR A 356 13.64 -7.70 9.93
CA THR A 356 14.28 -8.97 9.57
C THR A 356 14.63 -9.76 10.83
N GLN A 357 14.01 -10.93 10.96
CA GLN A 357 14.32 -11.91 11.99
C GLN A 357 15.42 -12.85 11.49
N LYS A 358 16.22 -13.37 12.42
CA LYS A 358 17.38 -14.24 12.15
C LYS A 358 17.21 -15.56 12.89
N PHE A 359 17.46 -16.67 12.22
CA PHE A 359 17.31 -18.02 12.75
C PHE A 359 18.56 -18.84 12.45
N SER A 360 19.08 -19.55 13.45
CA SER A 360 20.21 -20.45 13.22
C SER A 360 19.71 -21.77 12.64
N ALA A 361 20.10 -22.05 11.39
CA ALA A 361 19.88 -23.33 10.74
C ALA A 361 21.19 -24.12 10.69
N LYS A 362 21.13 -25.39 11.07
CA LYS A 362 22.24 -26.33 10.93
C LYS A 362 21.94 -27.26 9.77
N VAL A 363 22.86 -27.34 8.82
CA VAL A 363 22.79 -28.30 7.70
C VAL A 363 23.97 -29.24 7.77
N GLU A 364 23.70 -30.51 7.51
CA GLU A 364 24.70 -31.56 7.53
C GLU A 364 24.59 -32.39 6.25
N TYR A 365 25.75 -32.66 5.65
CA TYR A 365 25.88 -33.51 4.48
C TYR A 365 26.82 -34.68 4.81
N GLN A 366 26.32 -35.90 4.65
CA GLN A 366 27.05 -37.13 4.90
C GLN A 366 27.24 -37.94 3.62
N THR A 367 28.46 -38.41 3.37
CA THR A 367 28.85 -39.26 2.24
C THR A 367 30.14 -40.02 2.60
N SER A 368 30.73 -40.74 1.65
CA SER A 368 32.03 -41.38 1.79
C SER A 368 32.87 -41.19 0.53
N ILE A 369 34.17 -41.46 0.62
CA ILE A 369 35.12 -41.35 -0.50
C ILE A 369 36.14 -42.49 -0.49
N ASP A 370 36.44 -43.05 -1.64
CA ASP A 370 37.55 -43.98 -1.85
C ASP A 370 38.85 -43.20 -2.11
N MET A 371 39.56 -42.81 -1.05
CA MET A 371 40.78 -42.02 -1.15
C MET A 371 41.96 -42.82 -1.72
N LYS A 372 42.70 -42.22 -2.65
CA LYS A 372 43.95 -42.79 -3.17
C LYS A 372 45.01 -42.91 -2.06
N PRO A 373 45.96 -43.86 -2.18
CA PRO A 373 47.09 -43.98 -1.27
C PRO A 373 47.82 -42.65 -1.09
N ARG A 374 48.47 -42.47 0.07
CA ARG A 374 49.42 -41.38 0.33
C ARG A 374 48.92 -39.98 -0.08
N SER A 375 47.64 -39.68 0.15
CA SER A 375 47.02 -38.41 -0.29
C SER A 375 46.30 -37.65 0.83
N LEU A 376 46.34 -36.32 0.73
CA LEU A 376 45.50 -35.36 1.47
C LEU A 376 44.39 -34.87 0.54
N LEU A 377 43.14 -34.92 0.98
CA LEU A 377 42.02 -34.24 0.35
C LEU A 377 41.67 -32.99 1.14
N GLN A 378 41.57 -31.85 0.45
CA GLN A 378 40.83 -30.68 0.89
C GLN A 378 39.53 -30.57 0.07
N LEU A 379 38.41 -30.85 0.71
CA LEU A 379 37.09 -30.81 0.08
C LEU A 379 36.36 -29.52 0.43
N THR A 380 36.10 -28.68 -0.57
CA THR A 380 35.18 -27.55 -0.42
C THR A 380 33.77 -27.99 -0.78
N THR A 381 32.89 -28.05 0.21
CA THR A 381 31.46 -28.34 0.02
C THR A 381 30.65 -27.06 0.05
N LYS A 382 29.91 -26.78 -1.02
CA LYS A 382 29.07 -25.59 -1.19
C LYS A 382 27.59 -25.96 -1.04
N PHE A 383 26.99 -25.51 0.05
CA PHE A 383 25.55 -25.61 0.31
C PHE A 383 24.82 -24.50 -0.44
N LYS A 384 23.82 -24.88 -1.27
CA LYS A 384 23.02 -23.89 -2.00
C LYS A 384 22.11 -23.12 -1.04
N THR A 385 21.93 -21.85 -1.32
CA THR A 385 21.07 -20.94 -0.55
C THR A 385 20.12 -20.22 -1.50
N PHE A 386 18.99 -19.76 -0.95
CA PHE A 386 17.90 -19.23 -1.73
C PHE A 386 17.32 -17.98 -1.07
N ILE A 387 16.86 -17.05 -1.90
CA ILE A 387 15.99 -15.96 -1.51
C ILE A 387 14.58 -16.32 -1.95
N LEU A 388 13.63 -16.25 -1.03
CA LEU A 388 12.23 -16.54 -1.25
C LEU A 388 11.44 -15.24 -1.12
N ASN A 389 10.59 -14.95 -2.10
CA ASN A 389 9.58 -13.90 -2.04
C ASN A 389 8.21 -14.55 -2.22
N VAL A 390 7.43 -14.64 -1.15
CA VAL A 390 6.16 -15.37 -1.13
C VAL A 390 5.03 -14.38 -0.81
N PRO A 391 4.12 -14.10 -1.76
CA PRO A 391 2.95 -13.28 -1.48
C PRO A 391 2.09 -13.91 -0.36
N TYR A 392 1.42 -13.09 0.42
CA TYR A 392 0.54 -13.56 1.48
C TYR A 392 -0.69 -12.65 1.68
N ILE A 393 -1.70 -13.21 2.35
CA ILE A 393 -2.85 -12.49 2.90
C ILE A 393 -2.84 -12.66 4.43
N ALA A 394 -2.76 -11.54 5.14
CA ALA A 394 -2.89 -11.48 6.59
C ALA A 394 -4.34 -11.15 6.96
N THR A 395 -4.91 -11.95 7.86
CA THR A 395 -6.28 -11.79 8.36
C THR A 395 -6.25 -11.35 9.81
N ALA A 396 -6.91 -10.24 10.14
CA ALA A 396 -6.95 -9.67 11.48
C ALA A 396 -8.40 -9.41 11.92
N ILE A 397 -8.65 -9.49 13.23
CA ILE A 397 -10.00 -9.45 13.81
C ILE A 397 -10.10 -8.39 14.92
N TYR A 398 -11.26 -7.75 15.01
CA TYR A 398 -11.69 -6.94 16.15
C TYR A 398 -13.16 -7.26 16.46
N GLY A 399 -13.42 -7.92 17.59
CA GLY A 399 -14.76 -8.45 17.89
C GLY A 399 -15.21 -9.47 16.84
N ASP A 400 -16.33 -9.18 16.17
CA ASP A 400 -16.90 -9.97 15.08
C ASP A 400 -16.45 -9.49 13.68
N ARG A 401 -15.61 -8.44 13.60
CA ARG A 401 -15.20 -7.82 12.35
C ARG A 401 -13.84 -8.34 11.89
N GLU A 402 -13.77 -8.72 10.63
CA GLU A 402 -12.56 -9.20 9.96
C GLU A 402 -12.04 -8.16 8.96
N VAL A 403 -10.72 -7.97 8.93
CA VAL A 403 -10.02 -7.22 7.89
C VAL A 403 -8.90 -8.07 7.28
N LYS A 404 -8.57 -7.79 6.01
CA LYS A 404 -7.52 -8.48 5.27
C LYS A 404 -6.55 -7.48 4.65
N VAL A 405 -5.26 -7.78 4.73
CA VAL A 405 -4.19 -7.04 4.06
C VAL A 405 -3.29 -7.99 3.29
N LYS A 406 -2.70 -7.49 2.21
CA LYS A 406 -1.75 -8.24 1.38
C LYS A 406 -0.32 -7.88 1.77
N GLY A 407 0.60 -8.78 1.48
CA GLY A 407 2.02 -8.49 1.56
C GLY A 407 2.88 -9.51 0.83
N THR A 408 4.18 -9.36 1.01
CA THR A 408 5.19 -10.31 0.56
C THR A 408 6.07 -10.68 1.74
N TRP A 409 6.11 -11.96 2.05
CA TRP A 409 7.08 -12.51 2.96
C TRP A 409 8.39 -12.72 2.22
N ARG A 410 9.49 -12.31 2.85
CA ARG A 410 10.83 -12.47 2.32
C ARG A 410 11.65 -13.33 3.27
N GLY A 411 12.27 -14.37 2.72
CA GLY A 411 13.13 -15.27 3.46
C GLY A 411 14.46 -15.50 2.76
N TYR A 412 15.48 -15.76 3.57
CA TYR A 412 16.74 -16.36 3.11
C TYR A 412 16.85 -17.73 3.78
N ALA A 413 17.07 -18.77 2.99
CA ALA A 413 17.11 -20.15 3.49
C ALA A 413 18.26 -20.92 2.85
N VAL A 414 18.86 -21.83 3.61
CA VAL A 414 19.79 -22.83 3.09
C VAL A 414 19.00 -24.05 2.65
N ALA A 415 19.35 -24.67 1.52
CA ALA A 415 18.66 -25.88 1.12
C ALA A 415 19.04 -27.07 2.01
N ASN A 416 18.06 -27.94 2.26
CA ASN A 416 18.31 -29.25 2.84
C ASN A 416 19.13 -30.10 1.83
N PRO A 417 20.31 -30.62 2.23
CA PRO A 417 21.14 -31.50 1.40
C PRO A 417 20.45 -32.74 0.86
N GLU A 418 19.40 -33.24 1.52
CA GLU A 418 18.60 -34.38 1.06
C GLU A 418 17.82 -34.06 -0.23
N TYR A 419 17.34 -32.83 -0.37
CA TYR A 419 16.58 -32.38 -1.55
C TYR A 419 17.46 -31.65 -2.56
N ASN A 420 18.62 -31.17 -2.12
CA ASN A 420 19.54 -30.40 -2.94
C ASN A 420 20.99 -30.77 -2.60
N THR A 421 21.53 -31.73 -3.34
CA THR A 421 22.89 -32.20 -3.14
C THR A 421 23.88 -31.04 -3.24
N PRO A 422 24.74 -30.85 -2.22
CA PRO A 422 25.79 -29.83 -2.25
C PRO A 422 26.77 -30.03 -3.41
N ILE A 423 27.41 -28.94 -3.82
CA ILE A 423 28.49 -28.99 -4.82
C ILE A 423 29.79 -29.27 -4.09
N ASN A 424 30.55 -30.26 -4.55
CA ASN A 424 31.81 -30.67 -3.95
C ASN A 424 32.98 -30.35 -4.89
N GLU A 425 33.92 -29.55 -4.41
CA GLU A 425 35.12 -29.09 -5.12
C GLU A 425 36.37 -29.65 -4.42
N PRO A 426 36.94 -30.76 -4.93
CA PRO A 426 38.08 -31.42 -4.33
C PRO A 426 39.41 -30.79 -4.77
N HIS A 427 40.36 -30.73 -3.85
CA HIS A 427 41.79 -30.54 -4.15
C HIS A 427 42.57 -31.65 -3.45
N PHE A 428 43.43 -32.34 -4.19
CA PHE A 428 44.23 -33.43 -3.65
C PHE A 428 45.70 -33.04 -3.61
N TYR A 429 46.42 -33.52 -2.60
CA TYR A 429 47.85 -33.26 -2.45
C TYR A 429 48.57 -34.56 -2.10
N ASP A 430 49.78 -34.72 -2.61
CA ASP A 430 50.68 -35.78 -2.23
C ASP A 430 51.18 -35.55 -0.79
N LEU A 431 51.17 -36.59 0.04
CA LEU A 431 51.59 -36.45 1.45
C LEU A 431 53.09 -36.31 1.65
N GLU A 432 53.91 -36.69 0.68
CA GLU A 432 55.37 -36.63 0.77
C GLU A 432 55.92 -35.35 0.14
N THR A 433 55.44 -35.01 -1.05
CA THR A 433 55.94 -33.84 -1.80
C THR A 433 55.13 -32.57 -1.53
N GLY A 434 53.87 -32.69 -1.10
CA GLY A 434 52.94 -31.58 -0.96
C GLY A 434 52.43 -31.03 -2.30
N GLU A 435 52.80 -31.64 -3.42
CA GLU A 435 52.35 -31.22 -4.75
C GLU A 435 50.86 -31.53 -4.96
N GLU A 436 50.18 -30.67 -5.71
CA GLU A 436 48.78 -30.86 -6.04
C GLU A 436 48.61 -32.02 -7.04
N LEU A 437 47.75 -32.97 -6.69
CA LEU A 437 47.40 -34.12 -7.50
C LEU A 437 46.15 -33.78 -8.32
N ASN A 438 46.26 -33.95 -9.65
CA ASN A 438 45.17 -33.70 -10.60
C ASN A 438 44.16 -34.85 -10.62
N TYR A 439 43.50 -35.09 -9.49
CA TYR A 439 42.43 -36.08 -9.38
C TYR A 439 41.05 -35.43 -9.48
N SER A 440 40.09 -36.20 -10.02
CA SER A 440 38.69 -35.78 -10.12
C SER A 440 37.79 -36.66 -9.27
N LEU A 441 36.61 -36.14 -8.88
CA LEU A 441 35.60 -36.91 -8.16
C LEU A 441 34.46 -37.34 -9.08
N SER A 442 34.03 -38.59 -8.93
CA SER A 442 32.80 -39.12 -9.54
C SER A 442 31.94 -39.78 -8.47
N LEU A 443 30.65 -39.46 -8.42
CA LEU A 443 29.73 -40.07 -7.44
C LEU A 443 29.25 -41.45 -7.93
N ASP A 444 29.51 -42.48 -7.14
CA ASP A 444 28.80 -43.75 -7.23
C ASP A 444 27.49 -43.64 -6.43
N ALA A 445 26.40 -43.39 -7.15
CA ALA A 445 25.08 -43.20 -6.55
C ALA A 445 24.55 -44.45 -5.84
N LEU A 446 24.97 -45.67 -6.23
CA LEU A 446 24.52 -46.91 -5.60
C LEU A 446 25.14 -47.10 -4.22
N ARG A 447 26.38 -46.61 -4.04
CA ARG A 447 27.14 -46.71 -2.78
C ARG A 447 27.15 -45.42 -1.98
N ASN A 448 26.52 -44.36 -2.48
CA ASN A 448 26.63 -42.98 -1.96
C ASN A 448 28.08 -42.58 -1.65
N THR A 449 29.01 -42.98 -2.53
CA THR A 449 30.46 -42.87 -2.32
C THR A 449 31.11 -42.17 -3.50
N PHE A 450 32.02 -41.24 -3.23
CA PHE A 450 32.86 -40.62 -4.24
C PHE A 450 34.05 -41.51 -4.60
N ILE A 451 34.24 -41.74 -5.90
CA ILE A 451 35.40 -42.44 -6.45
C ILE A 451 36.36 -41.39 -7.02
N VAL A 452 37.61 -41.45 -6.56
CA VAL A 452 38.72 -40.62 -7.04
C VAL A 452 39.27 -41.20 -8.35
N ARG A 453 39.21 -40.42 -9.44
CA ARG A 453 39.71 -40.81 -10.76
C ARG A 453 40.98 -40.08 -11.12
#